data_AF-A0A8T5UJS5-F1
#
_entry.id   AF-A0A8T5UJS5-F1
#
_cell.length_a   1.000
_cell.length_b   1.000
_cell.length_c   1.000
_cell.angle_alpha   90.00
_cell.angle_beta   90.00
_cell.angle_gamma   90.00
#
_symmetry.space_group_name_H-M   'P 1'
#
loop_
_entity.id
_entity.type
_entity.pdbx_description
1 polymer ?
#
loop_
_entity_poly.entity_id
_entity_poly.type
_entity_poly.pdbx_seq_one_letter_code
_entity_poly.pdbx_strand_id
1 'polypeptide(L)'
;MVDWEQIADQVLVYFQEFISWFLALPLASQFFVILAAVGVIILSVVIVYYVIKGVAYLVYYILKGVYLLLKGIFVGIYKLFEEIYYDISGKPKPIKESSNKKCCEEAESPQQSYEEQEIIKPMQKEVQIIQPDAVFCSECGSQYTERMLEQLREIGVAYCVFCGKGYKSTKVEVEQY
;
A
#
# COMPACT_ATOMS: atom_id res chain seq x y z
N MET A 1 -0.46 -8.70 -47.49
CA MET A 1 -1.85 -8.24 -47.30
C MET A 1 -2.59 -9.37 -46.61
N VAL A 2 -3.37 -9.10 -45.56
CA VAL A 2 -4.20 -10.14 -44.94
C VAL A 2 -5.44 -10.28 -45.81
N ASP A 3 -5.69 -11.48 -46.34
CA ASP A 3 -6.86 -11.77 -47.16
C ASP A 3 -8.07 -12.01 -46.25
N TRP A 4 -8.78 -10.91 -45.97
CA TRP A 4 -9.93 -10.88 -45.07
C TRP A 4 -11.09 -11.76 -45.54
N GLU A 5 -11.25 -11.95 -46.86
CA GLU A 5 -12.30 -12.79 -47.42
C GLU A 5 -12.09 -14.26 -47.03
N GLN A 6 -10.84 -14.74 -47.08
CA GLN A 6 -10.52 -16.12 -46.73
C GLN A 6 -10.72 -16.41 -45.24
N ILE A 7 -10.46 -15.42 -44.37
CA ILE A 7 -10.72 -15.53 -42.93
C ILE A 7 -12.23 -15.52 -42.65
N ALA A 8 -12.99 -14.64 -43.31
CA ALA A 8 -14.42 -14.56 -43.13
C ALA A 8 -15.12 -15.87 -43.56
N ASP A 9 -14.73 -16.44 -44.69
CA ASP A 9 -15.26 -17.72 -45.17
C ASP A 9 -14.95 -18.85 -44.19
N GLN A 10 -13.72 -18.89 -43.67
CA GLN A 10 -13.34 -19.89 -42.67
C GLN A 10 -14.16 -19.72 -41.37
N VAL A 11 -14.35 -18.50 -40.89
CA VAL A 11 -15.18 -18.20 -39.71
C VAL A 11 -16.63 -18.61 -39.93
N LEU A 12 -17.19 -18.36 -41.12
CA LEU A 12 -18.57 -18.73 -41.44
C LEU A 12 -18.77 -20.25 -41.43
N VAL A 13 -17.82 -21.03 -41.96
CA VAL A 13 -17.88 -22.50 -41.93
C VAL A 13 -17.88 -23.00 -40.48
N TYR A 14 -16.97 -22.52 -39.63
CA TYR A 14 -16.94 -22.91 -38.22
C TYR A 14 -18.18 -22.45 -37.45
N PHE A 15 -18.70 -21.27 -37.77
CA PHE A 15 -19.91 -20.76 -37.16
C PHE A 15 -21.13 -21.60 -37.53
N GLN A 16 -21.26 -22.00 -38.79
CA GLN A 16 -22.35 -22.86 -39.23
C GLN A 16 -22.31 -24.24 -38.53
N GLU A 17 -21.12 -24.84 -38.44
CA GLU A 17 -20.92 -26.08 -37.70
C GLU A 17 -21.31 -25.91 -36.22
N PHE A 18 -20.85 -24.82 -35.59
CA PHE A 18 -21.20 -24.48 -34.21
C PHE A 18 -22.71 -24.32 -34.01
N ILE A 19 -23.41 -23.60 -34.89
CA ILE A 19 -24.86 -23.41 -34.80
C ILE A 19 -25.58 -24.76 -34.94
N SER A 20 -25.14 -25.62 -35.85
CA SER A 20 -25.73 -26.94 -36.03
C SER A 20 -25.58 -27.81 -34.77
N TRP A 21 -24.38 -27.82 -34.16
CA TRP A 21 -24.11 -28.50 -32.90
C TRP A 21 -24.92 -27.91 -31.74
N PHE A 22 -24.99 -26.58 -31.65
CA PHE A 22 -25.71 -25.88 -30.59
C PHE A 22 -27.22 -26.15 -30.65
N LEU A 23 -27.81 -26.15 -31.85
CA LEU A 23 -29.22 -26.45 -32.06
C LEU A 23 -29.56 -27.93 -31.82
N ALA A 24 -28.59 -28.84 -31.95
CA ALA A 24 -28.76 -30.25 -31.63
C ALA A 24 -28.82 -30.55 -30.12
N LEU A 25 -28.40 -29.60 -29.26
CA LEU A 25 -28.46 -29.74 -27.81
C LEU A 25 -29.89 -29.52 -27.27
N PRO A 26 -30.26 -30.18 -26.16
CA PRO A 26 -31.52 -29.90 -25.48
C PRO A 26 -31.55 -28.46 -24.93
N LEU A 27 -32.76 -27.88 -24.82
CA LEU A 27 -32.97 -26.47 -24.45
C LEU A 27 -32.23 -26.07 -23.16
N ALA A 28 -32.23 -26.91 -22.13
CA ALA A 28 -31.52 -26.63 -20.89
C ALA A 28 -30.02 -26.42 -21.11
N SER A 29 -29.38 -27.28 -21.92
CA SER A 29 -27.96 -27.18 -22.24
C SER A 29 -27.63 -25.94 -23.07
N GLN A 30 -28.52 -25.54 -23.98
CA GLN A 30 -28.35 -24.30 -24.76
C GLN A 30 -28.26 -23.07 -23.85
N PHE A 31 -29.14 -22.95 -22.85
CA PHE A 31 -29.09 -21.86 -21.87
C PHE A 31 -27.78 -21.84 -21.09
N PHE A 32 -27.28 -23.00 -20.65
CA PHE A 32 -25.99 -23.08 -19.95
C PHE A 32 -24.82 -22.65 -20.83
N VAL A 33 -24.79 -23.04 -22.11
CA VAL A 33 -23.72 -22.64 -23.04
C VAL A 33 -23.75 -21.12 -23.27
N ILE A 34 -24.93 -20.52 -23.44
CA ILE A 34 -25.05 -19.05 -23.57
C ILE A 34 -24.57 -18.35 -22.31
N LEU A 35 -25.02 -18.79 -21.13
CA LEU A 35 -24.59 -18.20 -19.86
C LEU A 35 -23.08 -18.34 -19.64
N ALA A 36 -22.50 -19.50 -19.98
CA ALA A 36 -21.07 -19.71 -19.91
C ALA A 36 -20.31 -18.78 -20.87
N ALA A 37 -20.75 -18.66 -22.12
CA ALA A 37 -20.13 -17.76 -23.09
C ALA A 37 -20.17 -16.29 -22.63
N VAL A 38 -21.31 -15.82 -22.11
CA VAL A 38 -21.44 -14.48 -21.54
C VAL A 38 -20.52 -14.31 -20.32
N GLY A 39 -20.47 -15.29 -19.44
CA GLY A 39 -19.58 -15.30 -18.27
C GLY A 39 -18.11 -15.18 -18.65
N VAL A 40 -17.68 -15.94 -19.67
CA VAL A 40 -16.30 -15.88 -20.20
C VAL A 40 -15.99 -14.51 -20.80
N ILE A 41 -16.93 -13.90 -21.53
CA ILE A 41 -16.75 -12.55 -22.09
C ILE A 41 -16.58 -11.53 -20.97
N ILE A 42 -17.44 -11.54 -19.96
CA ILE A 42 -17.36 -10.62 -18.82
C ILE A 42 -16.02 -10.80 -18.09
N LEU A 43 -15.66 -12.06 -17.80
CA LEU A 43 -14.40 -12.38 -17.14
C LEU A 43 -13.18 -11.91 -17.95
N SER A 44 -13.20 -12.10 -19.27
CA SER A 44 -12.16 -11.59 -20.17
C SER A 44 -12.04 -10.06 -20.09
N VAL A 45 -13.17 -9.33 -20.12
CA VAL A 45 -13.16 -7.86 -20.00
C VAL A 45 -12.59 -7.41 -18.66
N VAL A 46 -12.99 -8.08 -17.57
CA VAL A 46 -12.48 -7.78 -16.22
C VAL A 46 -10.97 -8.02 -16.14
N ILE A 47 -10.47 -9.13 -16.68
CA ILE A 47 -9.02 -9.41 -16.72
C ILE A 47 -8.29 -8.31 -17.48
N VAL A 48 -8.75 -7.96 -18.68
CA VAL A 48 -8.13 -6.90 -19.50
C VAL A 48 -8.11 -5.57 -18.75
N TYR A 49 -9.20 -5.21 -18.08
CA TYR A 49 -9.27 -4.00 -17.26
C TYR A 49 -8.21 -3.99 -16.15
N TYR A 50 -8.08 -5.09 -15.38
CA TYR A 50 -7.09 -5.18 -14.32
C TYR A 50 -5.66 -5.21 -14.84
N VAL A 51 -5.40 -5.83 -15.99
CA VAL A 51 -4.08 -5.83 -16.63
C VAL A 51 -3.70 -4.41 -17.03
N ILE A 52 -4.60 -3.66 -17.68
CA ILE A 52 -4.33 -2.25 -18.07
C ILE A 52 -4.09 -1.39 -16.82
N LYS A 53 -4.92 -1.54 -15.79
CA LYS A 53 -4.73 -0.83 -14.51
C LYS A 53 -3.38 -1.18 -13.88
N GLY A 54 -3.01 -2.47 -13.85
CA GLY A 54 -1.73 -2.94 -13.33
C GLY A 54 -0.54 -2.37 -14.11
N VAL A 55 -0.59 -2.37 -15.43
CA VAL A 55 0.45 -1.78 -16.28
C VAL A 55 0.60 -0.29 -16.04
N ALA A 56 -0.51 0.46 -15.95
CA ALA A 56 -0.47 1.89 -15.66
C ALA A 56 0.17 2.19 -14.30
N TYR A 57 -0.19 1.41 -13.26
CA TYR A 57 0.42 1.50 -11.94
C TYR A 57 1.92 1.17 -11.98
N LEU A 58 2.31 0.13 -12.71
CA LEU A 58 3.69 -0.28 -12.84
C LEU A 58 4.54 0.82 -13.49
N VAL A 59 4.04 1.43 -14.57
CA VAL A 59 4.71 2.58 -15.21
C VAL A 59 4.84 3.76 -14.25
N TYR A 60 3.77 4.09 -13.52
CA TYR A 60 3.81 5.16 -12.51
C TYR A 60 4.91 4.91 -11.45
N TYR A 61 5.02 3.69 -10.92
CA TYR A 61 6.04 3.38 -9.92
C TYR A 61 7.46 3.36 -10.49
N ILE A 62 7.64 2.91 -11.74
CA ILE A 62 8.95 3.00 -12.41
C ILE A 62 9.36 4.47 -12.54
N LEU A 63 8.48 5.34 -13.05
CA LEU A 63 8.76 6.77 -13.18
C LEU A 63 9.06 7.42 -11.83
N LYS A 64 8.28 7.10 -10.80
CA LYS A 64 8.50 7.59 -9.43
C LYS A 64 9.84 7.12 -8.86
N GLY A 65 10.20 5.86 -9.10
CA GLY A 65 11.47 5.27 -8.70
C GLY A 65 12.66 5.93 -9.40
N VAL A 66 12.57 6.13 -10.72
CA VAL A 66 13.57 6.84 -11.51
C VAL A 66 13.73 8.28 -11.02
N TYR A 67 12.63 8.99 -10.75
CA TYR A 67 12.66 10.35 -10.22
C TYR A 67 13.38 10.43 -8.86
N LEU A 68 13.07 9.51 -7.94
CA LEU A 68 13.72 9.44 -6.63
C LEU A 68 15.22 9.12 -6.74
N LEU A 69 15.59 8.19 -7.62
CA LEU A 69 17.00 7.86 -7.90
C LEU A 69 17.74 9.07 -8.47
N LEU A 70 17.18 9.74 -9.47
CA LEU A 70 17.78 10.93 -10.07
C LEU A 70 17.99 12.03 -9.03
N LYS A 71 16.97 12.29 -8.19
CA LYS A 71 17.06 13.25 -7.09
C LYS A 71 18.19 12.89 -6.11
N GLY A 72 18.32 11.61 -5.75
CA GLY A 72 19.40 11.13 -4.89
C GLY A 72 20.78 11.35 -5.49
N ILE A 73 20.95 11.04 -6.79
CA ILE A 73 22.21 11.24 -7.52
C ILE A 73 22.57 12.73 -7.57
N PHE A 74 21.63 13.61 -7.92
CA PHE A 74 21.88 15.06 -7.97
C PHE A 74 22.26 15.64 -6.60
N VAL A 75 21.59 15.23 -5.52
CA VAL A 75 21.94 15.67 -4.16
C VAL A 75 23.33 15.16 -3.76
N GLY A 76 23.66 13.91 -4.08
CA GLY A 76 24.98 13.33 -3.80
C GLY A 76 26.10 14.07 -4.54
N ILE A 77 25.91 14.29 -5.84
CA ILE A 77 26.85 15.03 -6.69
C ILE A 77 26.99 16.48 -6.19
N TYR A 78 25.89 17.17 -5.89
CA TYR A 78 25.92 18.53 -5.36
C TYR A 78 26.73 18.62 -4.07
N LYS A 79 26.56 17.65 -3.16
CA LYS A 79 27.29 17.62 -1.89
C LYS A 79 28.79 17.37 -2.09
N LEU A 80 29.16 16.49 -3.01
CA LEU A 80 30.57 16.26 -3.39
C LEU A 80 31.21 17.51 -3.97
N PHE A 81 30.53 18.19 -4.90
CA PHE A 81 31.03 19.44 -5.46
C PHE A 81 31.09 20.57 -4.43
N GLU A 82 30.14 20.64 -3.50
CA GLU A 82 30.17 21.60 -2.40
C GLU A 82 31.42 21.41 -1.54
N GLU A 83 31.75 20.16 -1.18
CA GLU A 83 32.93 19.82 -0.39
C GLU A 83 34.24 20.18 -1.12
N ILE A 84 34.36 19.78 -2.38
CA ILE A 84 35.53 20.09 -3.23
C ILE A 84 35.69 21.60 -3.43
N TYR A 85 34.59 22.33 -3.63
CA TYR A 85 34.63 23.78 -3.81
C TYR A 85 35.16 24.51 -2.58
N TYR A 86 34.75 24.10 -1.37
CA TYR A 86 35.25 24.71 -0.15
C TYR A 86 36.71 24.35 0.13
N ASP A 87 37.14 23.11 -0.13
CA ASP A 87 38.55 22.70 0.01
C ASP A 87 39.47 23.48 -0.94
N ILE A 88 39.04 23.71 -2.19
CA ILE A 88 39.83 24.47 -3.17
C ILE A 88 39.79 25.98 -2.89
N SER A 89 38.64 26.53 -2.48
CA SER A 89 38.51 27.98 -2.29
C SER A 89 39.23 28.51 -1.03
N GLY A 90 39.62 27.61 -0.11
CA GLY A 90 40.27 27.98 1.16
C GLY A 90 39.40 28.84 2.09
N LYS A 91 38.13 29.06 1.74
CA LYS A 91 37.18 29.82 2.57
C LYS A 91 36.54 28.88 3.58
N PRO A 92 36.41 29.30 4.86
CA PRO A 92 35.68 28.50 5.83
C PRO A 92 34.25 28.26 5.31
N LYS A 93 33.81 26.99 5.36
CA LYS A 93 32.42 26.60 5.05
C LYS A 93 31.50 27.60 5.76
N PRO A 94 30.53 28.24 5.08
CA PRO A 94 29.54 29.03 5.79
C PRO A 94 28.92 28.08 6.81
N ILE A 95 28.93 28.49 8.07
CA ILE A 95 28.14 27.85 9.12
C ILE A 95 26.71 28.05 8.64
N LYS A 96 26.21 27.10 7.83
CA LYS A 96 24.80 26.87 7.67
C LYS A 96 24.39 26.53 9.08
N GLU A 97 23.84 27.53 9.75
CA GLU A 97 23.06 27.40 10.96
C GLU A 97 22.30 26.09 10.82
N SER A 98 22.58 25.22 11.79
CA SER A 98 22.23 23.81 11.79
C SER A 98 20.94 23.56 11.02
N SER A 99 20.99 22.65 10.06
CA SER A 99 19.82 21.92 9.55
C SER A 99 19.18 21.03 10.64
N ASN A 100 19.23 21.50 11.89
CA ASN A 100 18.60 20.99 13.08
C ASN A 100 17.77 22.11 13.74
N LYS A 101 16.99 22.82 12.91
CA LYS A 101 15.71 23.45 13.31
C LYS A 101 14.59 22.92 12.42
N LYS A 102 14.38 21.61 12.48
CA LYS A 102 13.07 20.93 12.44
C LYS A 102 13.15 19.68 13.33
N CYS A 103 13.64 19.86 14.55
CA CYS A 103 13.30 18.99 15.66
C CYS A 103 12.41 19.86 16.55
N CYS A 104 11.09 19.64 16.42
CA CYS A 104 10.01 20.32 17.15
C CYS A 104 9.77 21.81 16.83
N GLU A 105 8.80 22.10 15.95
CA GLU A 105 7.53 22.77 16.32
C GLU A 105 6.67 23.04 15.08
N GLU A 106 5.37 22.97 15.34
CA GLU A 106 4.19 22.90 14.48
C GLU A 106 3.79 24.28 13.89
N ALA A 107 3.08 24.25 12.75
CA ALA A 107 2.08 25.22 12.23
C ALA A 107 2.13 25.17 10.69
N GLU A 108 1.29 24.38 10.03
CA GLU A 108 -0.12 24.61 9.66
C GLU A 108 -0.23 24.68 8.13
N SER A 109 -1.10 23.84 7.59
CA SER A 109 -1.46 23.73 6.18
C SER A 109 -2.25 24.96 5.69
N PRO A 110 -2.41 25.12 4.35
CA PRO A 110 -3.71 24.73 3.80
C PRO A 110 -3.64 23.91 2.50
N GLN A 111 -4.26 22.74 2.57
CA GLN A 111 -5.16 22.08 1.60
C GLN A 111 -4.99 22.34 0.08
N GLN A 112 -4.72 21.29 -0.72
CA GLN A 112 -5.75 20.54 -1.48
C GLN A 112 -5.17 19.47 -2.44
N SER A 113 -5.83 18.29 -2.40
CA SER A 113 -6.21 17.38 -3.49
C SER A 113 -5.15 16.63 -4.32
N TYR A 114 -4.88 15.36 -3.97
CA TYR A 114 -5.19 14.19 -4.82
C TYR A 114 -5.14 12.85 -4.03
N GLU A 115 -6.20 12.06 -4.16
CA GLU A 115 -6.40 10.65 -3.74
C GLU A 115 -5.29 9.73 -4.29
N GLU A 116 -4.62 8.94 -3.47
CA GLU A 116 -4.98 7.59 -2.97
C GLU A 116 -4.28 6.47 -3.78
N GLN A 117 -3.11 6.06 -3.28
CA GLN A 117 -2.59 4.70 -3.48
C GLN A 117 -2.54 4.06 -2.09
N GLU A 118 -3.40 3.06 -1.91
CA GLU A 118 -3.43 2.14 -0.78
C GLU A 118 -2.09 1.41 -0.65
N ILE A 119 -1.19 1.98 0.14
CA ILE A 119 -0.15 1.22 0.82
C ILE A 119 -0.50 1.33 2.29
N ILE A 120 -1.07 0.22 2.78
CA ILE A 120 -1.31 -0.18 4.16
C ILE A 120 -0.70 0.83 5.14
N LYS A 121 -1.53 1.79 5.58
CA LYS A 121 -1.24 2.61 6.76
C LYS A 121 -0.88 1.63 7.88
N PRO A 122 0.28 1.75 8.57
CA PRO A 122 0.30 1.32 9.95
C PRO A 122 -0.73 2.20 10.64
N MET A 123 -1.91 1.62 10.88
CA MET A 123 -3.00 2.19 11.63
C MET A 123 -2.37 2.83 12.86
N GLN A 124 -2.46 4.17 12.94
CA GLN A 124 -2.11 4.91 14.15
C GLN A 124 -2.99 4.33 15.25
N LYS A 125 -2.37 3.43 15.98
CA LYS A 125 -2.96 2.74 17.09
C LYS A 125 -2.83 3.72 18.23
N GLU A 126 -3.91 4.42 18.50
CA GLU A 126 -4.07 5.19 19.73
C GLU A 126 -3.68 4.28 20.89
N VAL A 127 -2.47 4.50 21.40
CA VAL A 127 -1.97 3.79 22.57
C VAL A 127 -2.59 4.51 23.75
N GLN A 128 -3.65 3.94 24.29
CA GLN A 128 -4.27 4.46 25.50
C GLN A 128 -3.30 4.25 26.67
N ILE A 129 -3.10 5.30 27.45
CA ILE A 129 -2.30 5.27 28.67
C ILE A 129 -3.16 4.62 29.74
N ILE A 130 -2.73 3.46 30.24
CA ILE A 130 -3.46 2.73 31.27
C ILE A 130 -2.54 2.53 32.49
N GLN A 131 -3.12 2.63 33.68
CA GLN A 131 -2.42 2.30 34.92
C GLN A 131 -2.06 0.80 34.93
N PRO A 132 -0.87 0.43 35.46
CA PRO A 132 -0.35 -0.95 35.39
C PRO A 132 -1.24 -1.99 36.10
N ASP A 133 -2.21 -1.57 36.91
CA ASP A 133 -3.13 -2.44 37.65
C ASP A 133 -4.42 -2.78 36.89
N ALA A 134 -4.57 -2.33 35.64
CA ALA A 134 -5.74 -2.69 34.84
C ALA A 134 -5.72 -4.18 34.49
N VAL A 135 -6.77 -4.90 34.89
CA VAL A 135 -6.89 -6.36 34.69
C VAL A 135 -7.50 -6.71 33.33
N PHE A 136 -8.19 -5.77 32.68
CA PHE A 136 -8.97 -6.01 31.46
C PHE A 136 -8.63 -5.01 30.36
N CYS A 137 -8.76 -5.48 29.12
CA CYS A 137 -8.63 -4.69 27.91
C CYS A 137 -9.79 -3.69 27.76
N SER A 138 -9.50 -2.40 27.60
CA SER A 138 -10.52 -1.36 27.43
C SER A 138 -11.36 -1.52 26.15
N GLU A 139 -10.83 -2.23 25.16
CA GLU A 139 -11.44 -2.32 23.82
C GLU A 139 -12.27 -3.61 23.64
N CYS A 140 -11.79 -4.74 24.15
CA CYS A 140 -12.49 -6.02 24.01
C CYS A 140 -12.97 -6.63 25.34
N GLY A 141 -12.71 -6.00 26.48
CA GLY A 141 -13.10 -6.48 27.79
C GLY A 141 -12.43 -7.78 28.25
N SER A 142 -11.53 -8.35 27.44
CA SER A 142 -10.82 -9.58 27.78
C SER A 142 -9.77 -9.32 28.87
N GLN A 143 -9.61 -10.27 29.79
CA GLN A 143 -8.56 -10.20 30.81
C GLN A 143 -7.17 -10.22 30.17
N TYR A 144 -6.25 -9.39 30.67
CA TYR A 144 -4.87 -9.43 30.22
C TYR A 144 -4.21 -10.73 30.65
N THR A 145 -3.51 -11.36 29.70
CA THR A 145 -2.68 -12.53 29.99
C THR A 145 -1.45 -12.13 30.79
N GLU A 146 -0.93 -13.02 31.64
CA GLU A 146 0.27 -12.78 32.46
C GLU A 146 1.46 -12.25 31.65
N ARG A 147 1.69 -12.81 30.46
CA ARG A 147 2.75 -12.37 29.53
C ARG A 147 2.61 -10.91 29.09
N MET A 148 1.38 -10.42 28.93
CA MET A 148 1.15 -9.02 28.59
C MET A 148 1.46 -8.10 29.76
N LEU A 149 1.08 -8.48 30.98
CA LEU A 149 1.34 -7.71 32.19
C LEU A 149 2.84 -7.62 32.47
N GLU A 150 3.57 -8.73 32.26
CA GLU A 150 5.03 -8.77 32.36
C GLU A 150 5.68 -7.84 31.33
N GLN A 151 5.25 -7.89 30.06
CA GLN A 151 5.73 -6.96 29.02
C GLN A 151 5.40 -5.49 29.32
N LEU A 152 4.22 -5.22 29.87
CA LEU A 152 3.82 -3.87 30.34
C LEU A 152 4.69 -3.38 31.51
N ARG A 153 5.20 -4.28 32.35
CA ARG A 153 6.06 -3.93 33.49
C ARG A 153 7.52 -3.72 33.08
N GLU A 154 8.05 -4.57 32.19
CA GLU A 154 9.45 -4.54 31.77
C GLU A 154 9.73 -3.50 30.69
N ILE A 155 8.91 -3.50 29.63
CA ILE A 155 9.14 -2.72 28.41
C ILE A 155 8.29 -1.44 28.42
N GLY A 156 7.23 -1.43 29.25
CA GLY A 156 6.30 -0.33 29.34
C GLY A 156 5.28 -0.30 28.21
N VAL A 157 5.29 -1.28 27.29
CA VAL A 157 4.35 -1.39 26.17
C VAL A 157 3.96 -2.86 25.98
N ALA A 158 2.67 -3.14 25.89
CA ALA A 158 2.17 -4.44 25.44
C ALA A 158 0.97 -4.30 24.51
N TYR A 159 0.71 -5.34 23.74
CA TYR A 159 -0.42 -5.41 22.82
C TYR A 159 -1.38 -6.51 23.26
N CYS A 160 -2.68 -6.21 23.21
CA CYS A 160 -3.71 -7.22 23.46
C CYS A 160 -3.65 -8.31 22.41
N VAL A 161 -3.58 -9.57 22.85
CA VAL A 161 -3.56 -10.74 21.97
C VAL A 161 -4.88 -10.90 21.19
N PHE A 162 -5.99 -10.43 21.77
CA PHE A 162 -7.33 -10.63 21.21
C PHE A 162 -7.77 -9.54 20.24
N CYS A 163 -7.68 -8.27 20.64
CA CYS A 163 -8.07 -7.15 19.78
C CYS A 163 -6.88 -6.49 19.07
N GLY A 164 -5.67 -6.92 19.41
CA GLY A 164 -4.47 -6.37 18.83
C GLY A 164 -4.28 -4.91 19.16
N LYS A 165 -4.85 -4.31 20.23
CA LYS A 165 -4.66 -2.89 20.63
C LYS A 165 -3.45 -2.71 21.55
N GLY A 166 -2.80 -1.54 21.50
CA GLY A 166 -1.52 -1.28 22.15
C GLY A 166 -1.70 -0.43 23.38
N TYR A 167 -1.00 -0.78 24.45
CA TYR A 167 -1.10 -0.14 25.75
C TYR A 167 0.29 0.25 26.21
N LYS A 168 0.42 1.45 26.77
CA LYS A 168 1.67 1.92 27.36
C LYS A 168 1.43 2.20 28.84
N SER A 169 2.29 1.63 29.69
CA SER A 169 2.25 1.91 31.12
C SER A 169 3.03 3.20 31.40
N THR A 170 2.42 4.10 32.17
CA THR A 170 3.19 5.16 32.84
C THR A 170 3.80 4.52 34.07
N LYS A 171 5.13 4.52 34.19
CA LYS A 171 5.79 4.16 35.45
C LYS A 171 5.23 5.10 36.52
N VAL A 172 4.39 4.58 37.40
CA VAL A 172 4.06 5.27 38.66
C VAL A 172 5.28 5.07 39.53
N GLU A 173 6.14 6.08 39.63
CA GLU A 173 7.06 6.17 40.75
C GLU A 173 6.18 6.35 42.00
N VAL A 174 5.97 5.24 42.71
CA VAL A 174 5.38 5.27 44.04
C VAL A 174 6.41 5.93 44.94
N GLU A 175 6.25 7.22 45.22
CA GLU A 175 6.89 7.83 46.39
C GLU A 175 6.35 7.11 47.63
N GLN A 176 7.16 6.19 48.16
CA GLN A 176 6.94 5.61 49.47
C GLN A 176 7.22 6.69 50.52
N TYR A 177 6.16 7.18 51.17
CA TYR A 177 6.23 7.85 52.46
C TYR A 177 6.24 6.83 53.61
#